data_AF-A0A1I7YQB6-F1
#
_entry.id   AF-A0A1I7YQB6-F1
#
_cell.length_a   1.000
_cell.length_b   1.000
_cell.length_c   1.000
_cell.angle_alpha   90.00
_cell.angle_beta   90.00
_cell.angle_gamma   90.00
#
_symmetry.space_group_name_H-M   'P 1'
#
loop_
_entity.id
_entity.type
_entity.pdbx_description
1 polymer ?
#
loop_
_entity_poly.entity_id
_entity_poly.type
_entity_poly.pdbx_seq_one_letter_code
_entity_poly.pdbx_strand_id
1 'polypeptide(L)'
;MTLKLTKCGELLQMDVEHKTLSEEEVQSLISDWQKGNGETLVNGLTEIEVLVRHPKEFLSLSHSHPLGNFRCRRSKVDLGDSPTWLQLERISIVPINHEDVNDWNLELLFGSLQV
;
A
#
# COMPACT_ATOMS: atom_id res chain seq x y z
N MET A 1 -0.89 12.19 -3.57
CA MET A 1 -0.26 13.13 -2.64
C MET A 1 -0.07 14.44 -3.40
N THR A 2 -0.47 15.55 -2.81
CA THR A 2 -0.28 16.88 -3.40
C THR A 2 0.46 17.73 -2.39
N LEU A 3 1.48 18.48 -2.84
CA LEU A 3 2.15 19.45 -2.00
C LEU A 3 1.35 20.75 -2.04
N LYS A 4 0.88 21.22 -0.88
CA LYS A 4 0.18 22.50 -0.75
C LYS A 4 1.13 23.51 -0.12
N LEU A 5 1.33 24.63 -0.83
CA LEU A 5 2.13 25.75 -0.35
C LEU A 5 1.19 26.92 -0.03
N THR A 6 1.22 27.39 1.20
CA THR A 6 0.40 28.51 1.67
C THR A 6 1.31 29.64 2.14
N LYS A 7 1.17 30.84 1.59
CA LYS A 7 1.90 32.03 2.07
C LYS A 7 1.12 32.66 3.23
N CYS A 8 1.76 32.77 4.39
CA CYS A 8 1.20 33.34 5.61
C CYS A 8 2.05 34.53 6.06
N GLY A 9 1.72 35.73 5.57
CA GLY A 9 2.54 36.92 5.78
C GLY A 9 3.91 36.78 5.12
N GLU A 10 4.97 36.78 5.91
CA GLU A 10 6.36 36.55 5.44
C GLU A 10 6.78 35.07 5.48
N LEU A 11 5.92 34.18 5.97
CA LEU A 11 6.20 32.76 6.07
C LEU A 11 5.61 31.98 4.89
N LEU A 12 6.26 30.88 4.55
CA LEU A 12 5.74 29.86 3.63
C LEU A 12 5.46 28.60 4.44
N GLN A 13 4.18 28.24 4.53
CA GLN A 13 3.73 26.97 5.08
C GLN A 13 3.67 25.94 3.96
N MET A 14 4.18 24.74 4.25
CA MET A 14 4.18 23.62 3.32
C MET A 14 3.47 22.45 3.99
N ASP A 15 2.35 22.04 3.39
CA ASP A 15 1.54 20.94 3.85
C ASP A 15 1.54 19.83 2.80
N VAL A 16 1.54 18.58 3.28
CA VAL A 16 1.29 17.42 2.45
C VAL A 16 -0.19 17.08 2.53
N GLU A 17 -0.87 17.07 1.39
CA GLU A 17 -2.24 16.60 1.30
C GLU A 17 -2.25 15.15 0.81
N HIS A 18 -2.60 14.25 1.73
CA HIS A 18 -2.82 12.85 1.42
C HIS A 18 -4.17 12.66 0.71
N LYS A 19 -4.20 11.75 -0.25
CA LYS A 19 -5.47 11.40 -0.91
C LYS A 19 -6.32 10.60 0.08
N THR A 20 -7.57 11.00 0.23
CA THR A 20 -8.54 10.27 1.04
C THR A 20 -9.25 9.22 0.19
N LEU A 21 -9.24 7.97 0.65
CA LEU A 21 -9.91 6.83 0.04
C LEU A 21 -10.90 6.20 1.03
N SER A 22 -11.93 5.53 0.52
CA SER A 22 -12.72 4.58 1.30
C SER A 22 -11.97 3.25 1.45
N GLU A 23 -12.34 2.46 2.45
CA GLU A 23 -11.84 1.08 2.58
C GLU A 23 -12.11 0.26 1.30
N GLU A 24 -13.25 0.45 0.66
CA GLU A 24 -13.63 -0.25 -0.57
C GLU A 24 -12.72 0.10 -1.75
N GLU A 25 -12.34 1.38 -1.87
CA GLU A 25 -11.39 1.83 -2.90
C GLU A 25 -9.99 1.23 -2.68
N VAL A 26 -9.56 1.13 -1.42
CA VAL A 26 -8.28 0.46 -1.06
C VAL A 26 -8.34 -1.03 -1.39
N GLN A 27 -9.44 -1.71 -1.05
CA GLN A 27 -9.62 -3.13 -1.37
C GLN A 27 -9.69 -3.38 -2.87
N SER A 28 -10.34 -2.50 -3.64
CA SER A 28 -10.36 -2.58 -5.09
C SER A 28 -8.95 -2.45 -5.67
N LEU A 29 -8.17 -1.47 -5.19
CA LEU A 29 -6.78 -1.27 -5.62
C LEU A 29 -5.93 -2.53 -5.39
N ILE A 30 -6.05 -3.13 -4.20
CA ILE A 30 -5.32 -4.37 -3.85
C ILE A 30 -5.81 -5.54 -4.71
N SER A 31 -7.13 -5.69 -4.89
CA SER A 31 -7.72 -6.77 -5.68
C SER A 31 -7.29 -6.72 -7.15
N ASP A 32 -7.24 -5.52 -7.73
CA ASP A 32 -6.81 -5.36 -9.11
C ASP A 32 -5.33 -5.69 -9.28
N TRP A 33 -4.49 -5.26 -8.34
CA TRP A 33 -3.08 -5.65 -8.31
C TRP A 33 -2.90 -7.16 -8.16
N GLN A 34 -3.68 -7.83 -7.31
CA GLN A 34 -3.66 -9.30 -7.16
C GLN A 34 -4.05 -10.05 -8.44
N LYS A 35 -4.82 -9.44 -9.35
CA LYS A 35 -5.18 -10.05 -10.64
C LYS A 35 -4.07 -9.91 -11.69
N GLY A 36 -2.94 -9.27 -11.35
CA GLY A 36 -1.84 -9.03 -12.28
C GLY A 36 -1.96 -7.73 -13.07
N ASN A 37 -2.91 -6.86 -12.73
CA ASN A 37 -3.05 -5.56 -13.39
C ASN A 37 -2.08 -4.56 -12.76
N GLY A 38 -0.91 -4.40 -13.40
CA GLY A 38 0.06 -3.34 -13.10
C GLY A 38 1.21 -3.77 -12.21
N GLU A 39 2.45 -3.57 -12.69
CA GLU A 39 3.68 -3.70 -11.90
C GLU A 39 3.82 -2.59 -10.83
N THR A 40 2.92 -1.60 -10.87
CA THR A 40 2.97 -0.38 -10.06
C THR A 40 1.61 -0.07 -9.45
N LEU A 41 1.59 0.75 -8.41
CA LEU A 41 0.37 1.36 -7.86
C LEU A 41 -0.09 2.51 -8.79
N VAL A 42 -0.69 3.56 -8.22
CA VAL A 42 -1.13 4.74 -8.96
C VAL A 42 0.07 5.46 -9.58
N ASN A 43 -0.01 5.77 -10.88
CA ASN A 43 0.98 6.57 -11.63
C ASN A 43 2.42 6.02 -11.63
N GLY A 44 2.61 4.69 -11.60
CA GLY A 44 3.96 4.12 -11.65
C GLY A 44 4.67 4.04 -10.29
N LEU A 45 4.02 4.47 -9.20
CA LEU A 45 4.62 4.48 -7.87
C LEU A 45 4.64 3.08 -7.25
N THR A 46 5.70 2.76 -6.51
CA THR A 46 5.80 1.53 -5.71
C THR A 46 5.33 1.73 -4.27
N GLU A 47 5.16 2.97 -3.83
CA GLU A 47 4.68 3.30 -2.50
C GLU A 47 3.75 4.50 -2.55
N ILE A 48 2.63 4.43 -1.84
CA ILE A 48 1.71 5.55 -1.63
C ILE A 48 1.26 5.60 -0.17
N GLU A 49 1.02 6.83 0.30
CA GLU A 49 0.34 7.08 1.57
C GLU A 49 -1.05 7.68 1.30
N VAL A 50 -2.06 7.11 1.95
CA VAL A 50 -3.47 7.47 1.77
C VAL A 50 -4.17 7.53 3.13
N LEU A 51 -5.11 8.49 3.25
CA LEU A 51 -6.01 8.54 4.39
C LEU A 51 -7.21 7.64 4.10
N VAL A 52 -7.47 6.66 4.96
CA VAL A 52 -8.56 5.71 4.81
C VAL A 52 -9.68 6.05 5.76
N ARG A 53 -10.89 6.25 5.21
CA ARG A 53 -12.12 6.49 5.98
C ARG A 53 -12.74 5.18 6.42
N HIS A 54 -13.10 5.12 7.70
CA HIS A 54 -13.69 3.95 8.36
C HIS A 54 -12.88 2.68 8.08
N PRO A 55 -11.58 2.66 8.46
CA PRO A 55 -10.74 1.50 8.21
C PRO A 55 -11.32 0.28 8.94
N LYS A 56 -11.28 -0.88 8.30
CA LYS A 56 -11.58 -2.15 8.99
C LYS A 56 -10.45 -2.49 9.96
N GLU A 57 -10.73 -3.35 10.95
CA GLU A 57 -9.73 -3.80 11.93
C GLU A 57 -8.45 -4.25 11.22
N PHE A 58 -7.34 -3.60 11.58
CA PHE A 58 -6.13 -3.59 10.79
C PHE A 58 -5.28 -4.82 11.11
N LEU A 59 -5.41 -5.88 10.31
CA LEU A 59 -4.36 -6.88 10.18
C LEU A 59 -3.38 -6.37 9.13
N SER A 60 -2.08 -6.38 9.45
CA SER A 60 -1.05 -6.10 8.45
C SER A 60 -1.21 -7.13 7.33
N LEU A 61 -1.69 -6.66 6.18
CA LEU A 61 -2.06 -7.49 5.05
C LEU A 61 -0.95 -7.45 4.01
N SER A 62 -0.57 -8.63 3.56
CA SER A 62 0.43 -8.84 2.53
C SER A 62 -0.13 -9.79 1.49
N HIS A 63 -0.17 -9.33 0.24
CA HIS A 63 -0.72 -10.09 -0.88
C HIS A 63 0.37 -10.31 -1.93
N SER A 64 0.52 -11.53 -2.44
CA SER A 64 1.50 -11.85 -3.49
C SER A 64 0.98 -11.47 -4.88
N HIS A 65 1.89 -11.07 -5.78
CA HIS A 65 1.57 -10.83 -7.18
C HIS A 65 1.57 -12.16 -7.94
N PRO A 66 0.66 -12.38 -8.91
CA PRO A 66 0.64 -13.62 -9.69
C PRO A 66 1.80 -13.75 -10.70
N LEU A 67 2.40 -12.64 -11.13
CA LEU A 67 3.37 -12.62 -12.24
C LEU A 67 4.80 -12.27 -11.85
N GLY A 68 5.09 -12.05 -10.56
CA GLY A 68 6.43 -11.66 -10.14
C GLY A 68 6.68 -11.84 -8.66
N ASN A 69 7.95 -11.75 -8.26
CA ASN A 69 8.40 -11.90 -6.87
C ASN A 69 8.18 -10.62 -6.07
N PHE A 70 6.96 -10.10 -6.10
CA PHE A 70 6.55 -8.89 -5.39
C PHE A 70 5.33 -9.17 -4.52
N ARG A 71 5.19 -8.39 -3.45
CA ARG A 71 4.03 -8.38 -2.57
C ARG A 71 3.51 -6.95 -2.38
N CYS A 72 2.19 -6.80 -2.39
CA CYS A 72 1.52 -5.58 -1.97
C CYS A 72 1.30 -5.66 -0.46
N ARG A 73 1.95 -4.76 0.26
CA ARG A 73 1.92 -4.66 1.73
C ARG A 73 1.18 -3.40 2.14
N ARG A 74 0.19 -3.58 3.02
CA ARG A 74 -0.58 -2.52 3.65
C ARG A 74 -0.14 -2.39 5.12
N SER A 75 0.28 -1.19 5.54
CA SER A 75 0.73 -0.89 6.90
C SER A 75 0.17 0.42 7.42
N LYS A 76 -0.12 0.48 8.72
CA LYS A 76 -0.52 1.73 9.39
C LYS A 76 0.67 2.67 9.52
N VAL A 77 0.43 3.97 9.36
CA VAL A 77 1.39 5.02 9.69
C VAL A 77 0.91 5.72 10.95
N ASP A 78 1.75 5.75 11.99
CA ASP A 78 1.41 6.41 13.25
C ASP A 78 1.48 7.93 13.09
N LEU A 79 0.30 8.56 13.11
CA LEU A 79 0.15 10.02 13.12
C LEU A 79 -0.16 10.59 14.52
N GLY A 80 -0.03 9.80 15.57
CA GLY A 80 -0.46 10.19 16.92
C GLY A 80 -1.99 10.18 17.04
N ASP A 81 -2.58 11.30 17.47
CA ASP A 81 -4.01 11.45 17.76
C ASP A 81 -4.88 11.59 16.48
N SER A 82 -4.91 10.55 15.65
CA SER A 82 -5.86 10.47 14.53
C SER A 82 -7.23 10.01 15.03
N PRO A 83 -8.35 10.57 14.54
CA PRO A 83 -9.68 10.07 14.85
C PRO A 83 -9.82 8.59 14.48
N THR A 84 -10.57 7.80 15.25
CA THR A 84 -10.73 6.35 14.99
C THR A 84 -11.39 6.04 13.63
N TRP A 85 -12.10 6.99 13.03
CA TRP A 85 -12.73 6.85 11.72
C TRP A 85 -11.80 7.25 10.55
N LEU A 86 -10.57 7.70 10.82
CA LEU A 86 -9.61 8.11 9.81
C LEU A 86 -8.21 7.58 10.15
N GLN A 87 -7.59 6.85 9.23
CA GLN A 87 -6.27 6.29 9.44
C GLN A 87 -5.35 6.60 8.27
N LEU A 88 -4.13 7.05 8.56
CA LEU A 88 -3.09 7.10 7.52
C LEU A 88 -2.51 5.72 7.34
N GLU A 89 -2.50 5.30 6.09
CA GLU A 89 -2.01 4.00 5.68
C GLU A 89 -1.02 4.13 4.54
N ARG A 90 -0.02 3.26 4.58
CA ARG A 90 0.96 3.08 3.54
C ARG A 90 0.67 1.79 2.81
N ILE A 91 0.55 1.89 1.49
CA ILE A 91 0.45 0.76 0.58
C ILE A 91 1.75 0.73 -0.22
N SER A 92 2.44 -0.40 -0.19
CA SER A 92 3.77 -0.56 -0.77
C SER A 92 3.88 -1.85 -1.57
N ILE A 93 4.43 -1.78 -2.77
CA ILE A 93 4.89 -2.94 -3.54
C ILE A 93 6.34 -3.14 -3.16
N VAL A 94 6.62 -4.26 -2.50
CA VAL A 94 7.97 -4.63 -2.08
C VAL A 94 8.34 -5.99 -2.68
N PRO A 95 9.61 -6.21 -3.04
CA PRO A 95 10.05 -7.53 -3.43
C PRO A 95 9.83 -8.52 -2.29
N ILE A 96 9.53 -9.76 -2.63
CA ILE A 96 9.49 -10.85 -1.65
C ILE A 96 10.94 -11.16 -1.28
N ASN A 97 11.32 -10.84 -0.05
CA ASN A 97 12.59 -11.27 0.50
C ASN A 97 12.51 -12.77 0.77
N HIS A 98 13.36 -13.54 0.10
CA HIS A 98 13.44 -14.98 0.23
C HIS A 98 13.67 -15.44 1.68
N GLU A 99 14.35 -14.65 2.51
CA GLU A 99 14.63 -14.99 3.90
C GLU A 99 13.44 -14.78 4.86
N ASP A 100 12.42 -14.01 4.46
CA ASP A 100 11.26 -13.66 5.29
C ASP A 100 10.03 -14.56 5.03
N VAL A 101 10.16 -15.56 4.16
CA VAL A 101 9.07 -16.47 3.78
C VAL A 101 9.11 -17.71 4.67
N ASN A 102 8.25 -17.75 5.69
CA ASN A 102 8.10 -18.90 6.60
C ASN A 102 7.48 -20.13 5.94
N ASP A 103 6.89 -19.98 4.75
CA ASP A 103 6.20 -21.04 4.03
C ASP A 103 6.63 -20.98 2.56
N TRP A 104 7.73 -21.66 2.25
CA TRP A 104 8.25 -21.77 0.89
C TRP A 104 7.26 -22.58 0.06
N ASN A 105 6.25 -21.91 -0.49
CA ASN A 105 5.42 -22.51 -1.51
C ASN A 105 6.25 -22.57 -2.81
N LEU A 106 7.07 -23.61 -2.94
CA LEU A 106 8.04 -23.80 -4.02
C LEU A 106 7.37 -23.81 -5.40
N GLU A 107 6.08 -24.16 -5.49
CA GLU A 107 5.32 -24.07 -6.74
C GLU A 107 5.20 -22.63 -7.28
N LEU A 108 5.20 -21.63 -6.40
CA LEU A 108 5.18 -20.21 -6.81
C LEU A 108 6.54 -19.75 -7.35
N LEU A 109 7.64 -20.34 -6.88
CA LEU A 109 9.00 -19.96 -7.29
C LEU A 109 9.49 -20.71 -8.52
N PHE A 110 9.07 -21.97 -8.68
CA PHE A 110 9.58 -22.87 -9.72
C PHE A 110 8.51 -23.37 -10.70
N GLY A 111 7.25 -22.96 -10.52
CA GLY A 111 6.11 -23.57 -11.21
C GLY A 111 5.84 -24.99 -10.70
N SER A 112 4.87 -25.69 -11.31
CA SER A 112 4.67 -27.11 -11.03
C SER A 112 5.93 -27.88 -11.42
N LEU A 113 6.67 -28.38 -10.43
CA LEU A 113 7.82 -29.24 -10.63
C LEU A 113 7.35 -30.52 -11.34
N GLN A 114 7.62 -30.62 -12.63
CA GLN A 114 7.44 -31.88 -13.35
C GLN A 114 8.63 -32.78 -12.97
N VAL A 115 8.34 -33.79 -12.14
CA VAL A 115 9.26 -34.90 -11.82
C VAL A 115 9.13 -35.98 -12.88
#